data_AF-A0A3P8YAX4-F1
#
_entry.id   AF-A0A3P8YAX4-F1
#
_cell.length_a   1.000
_cell.length_b   1.000
_cell.length_c   1.000
_cell.angle_alpha   90.00
_cell.angle_beta   90.00
_cell.angle_gamma   90.00
#
_symmetry.space_group_name_H-M   'P 1'
#
loop_
_entity.id
_entity.type
_entity.pdbx_description
1 polymer ?
#
loop_
_entity_poly.entity_id
_entity_poly.type
_entity_poly.pdbx_seq_one_letter_code
_entity_poly.pdbx_strand_id
1 'polypeptide(L)'
;MFVLYFVSGLLALVGSKPCDPVGSEHSELLLSLNKQLLRSLEDQGTSPNPSVHLALRLSTHHNLGKENDHLNSLKTHLHNEIESSLANHEPVVGRLALYTMALKASCHDINTLTFTVGQKNEYLLTHLKKQMEEEKEHIVLSHRPLTNYYQYSLGMLALCVSGVRVNSHVSNKLIRAVEHGHIKQGDSDCIDTLAMAGMALQCVKEFDAKVLEAALDKALGDIKQKLLASQRADGHMGNEFSTGLAVQALLAMGSQVQECAMSMEAMRSDARKGTYGNPMAVSQALPALQQKSYLQIKGKQCRDEDDSLVLEATTVPVTVLQSHTKVALKVEVVKLHRNPEVFSVDIPKGTSLVDALELLQKKNVDFMFEKENSFWGPFLQMVNGEWARQTDRRYWRISSDGNALSQGIKDFKIEMAQKITIENTSY
;
A
#
# COMPACT_ATOMS: atom_id res chain seq x y z
N MET A 1 -66.41 -42.62 15.95
CA MET A 1 -66.18 -41.44 15.11
C MET A 1 -65.03 -40.65 15.70
N PHE A 2 -63.80 -40.94 15.28
CA PHE A 2 -62.60 -40.15 15.60
C PHE A 2 -61.69 -40.21 14.37
N VAL A 3 -61.53 -39.07 13.72
CA VAL A 3 -60.68 -38.87 12.55
C VAL A 3 -59.29 -38.48 13.06
N LEU A 4 -58.27 -39.30 12.79
CA LEU A 4 -56.87 -38.98 13.04
C LEU A 4 -56.33 -38.18 11.85
N TYR A 5 -56.01 -36.89 12.06
CA TYR A 5 -55.28 -36.07 11.10
C TYR A 5 -53.78 -36.28 11.29
N PHE A 6 -53.11 -36.86 10.29
CA PHE A 6 -51.65 -36.78 10.17
C PHE A 6 -51.27 -35.43 9.56
N VAL A 7 -50.70 -34.53 10.38
CA VAL A 7 -50.06 -33.32 9.90
C VAL A 7 -48.60 -33.66 9.57
N SER A 8 -48.28 -33.74 8.28
CA SER A 8 -46.92 -33.83 7.77
C SER A 8 -46.22 -32.48 7.93
N GLY A 9 -45.38 -32.34 8.94
CA GLY A 9 -44.50 -31.19 9.09
C GLY A 9 -43.32 -31.27 8.12
N LEU A 10 -43.31 -30.42 7.09
CA LEU A 10 -42.11 -30.13 6.31
C LEU A 10 -41.15 -29.31 7.19
N LEU A 11 -40.10 -29.95 7.69
CA LEU A 11 -38.91 -29.24 8.15
C LEU A 11 -38.17 -28.70 6.92
N ALA A 12 -38.41 -27.42 6.61
CA ALA A 12 -37.53 -26.67 5.74
C ALA A 12 -36.21 -26.44 6.48
N LEU A 13 -35.20 -27.26 6.18
CA LEU A 13 -33.81 -26.93 6.46
C LEU A 13 -33.46 -25.68 5.64
N VAL A 14 -33.49 -24.52 6.29
CA VAL A 14 -32.96 -23.28 5.73
C VAL A 14 -31.44 -23.44 5.66
N GLY A 15 -30.96 -23.98 4.55
CA GLY A 15 -29.57 -23.85 4.16
C GLY A 15 -29.29 -22.38 3.92
N SER A 16 -28.54 -21.75 4.83
CA SER A 16 -27.99 -20.42 4.63
C SER A 16 -27.12 -20.44 3.36
N LYS A 17 -27.60 -19.78 2.30
CA LYS A 17 -26.76 -19.42 1.16
C LYS A 17 -25.73 -18.38 1.64
N PRO A 18 -24.42 -18.59 1.49
CA PRO A 18 -23.48 -17.50 1.54
C PRO A 18 -23.45 -16.81 0.17
N CYS A 19 -23.51 -15.47 0.19
CA CYS A 19 -23.40 -14.56 -0.95
C CYS A 19 -24.71 -14.26 -1.71
N ASP A 20 -25.57 -13.46 -1.07
CA ASP A 20 -26.38 -12.43 -1.76
C ASP A 20 -25.68 -11.06 -1.62
N PRO A 21 -25.94 -10.10 -2.54
CA PRO A 21 -25.15 -8.88 -2.70
C PRO A 21 -25.48 -7.85 -1.61
N VAL A 22 -24.43 -7.27 -1.02
CA VAL A 22 -24.52 -6.05 -0.19
C VAL A 22 -25.55 -6.14 0.95
N GLY A 23 -25.22 -6.90 2.00
CA GLY A 23 -25.83 -6.64 3.31
C GLY A 23 -25.54 -5.19 3.74
N SER A 24 -26.50 -4.55 4.44
CA SER A 24 -26.38 -3.16 4.91
C SER A 24 -25.07 -2.92 5.67
N GLU A 25 -24.65 -3.88 6.50
CA GLU A 25 -23.40 -3.80 7.27
C GLU A 25 -22.14 -3.74 6.40
N HIS A 26 -22.10 -4.47 5.28
CA HIS A 26 -20.97 -4.41 4.35
C HIS A 26 -20.93 -3.06 3.64
N SER A 27 -22.09 -2.54 3.24
CA SER A 27 -22.19 -1.21 2.64
C SER A 27 -21.73 -0.11 3.61
N GLU A 28 -22.13 -0.21 4.89
CA GLU A 28 -21.75 0.75 5.93
C GLU A 28 -20.24 0.75 6.19
N LEU A 29 -19.61 -0.44 6.24
CA LEU A 29 -18.15 -0.55 6.40
C LEU A 29 -17.39 0.05 5.22
N LEU A 30 -17.82 -0.21 3.98
CA LEU A 30 -17.20 0.39 2.80
C LEU A 30 -17.36 1.91 2.81
N LEU A 31 -18.54 2.40 3.20
CA LEU A 31 -18.79 3.83 3.33
C LEU A 31 -17.92 4.45 4.42
N SER A 32 -17.72 3.78 5.57
CA SER A 32 -16.86 4.29 6.64
C SER A 32 -15.39 4.39 6.22
N LEU A 33 -14.88 3.41 5.47
CA LEU A 33 -13.51 3.44 4.91
C LEU A 33 -13.35 4.57 3.88
N ASN A 34 -14.36 4.80 3.03
CA ASN A 34 -14.37 5.94 2.11
C ASN A 34 -14.33 7.27 2.84
N LYS A 35 -15.20 7.44 3.86
CA LYS A 35 -15.20 8.64 4.71
C LYS A 35 -13.86 8.82 5.43
N GLN A 36 -13.22 7.74 5.87
CA GLN A 36 -11.89 7.79 6.50
C GLN A 36 -10.82 8.33 5.53
N LEU A 37 -10.77 7.80 4.29
CA LEU A 37 -9.85 8.32 3.27
C LEU A 37 -10.15 9.77 2.93
N LEU A 38 -11.41 10.12 2.75
CA LEU A 38 -11.81 11.49 2.40
C LEU A 38 -11.45 12.49 3.50
N ARG A 39 -11.59 12.12 4.78
CA ARG A 39 -11.12 12.92 5.91
C ARG A 39 -9.59 13.09 5.92
N SER A 40 -8.85 12.08 5.48
CA SER A 40 -7.37 12.17 5.44
C SER A 40 -6.85 13.22 4.45
N LEU A 41 -7.68 13.69 3.51
CA LEU A 41 -7.33 14.78 2.60
C LEU A 41 -7.26 16.16 3.30
N GLU A 42 -7.84 16.29 4.50
CA GLU A 42 -7.87 17.55 5.26
C GLU A 42 -6.57 17.82 6.02
N ASP A 43 -5.63 16.86 6.08
CA ASP A 43 -4.36 17.01 6.77
C ASP A 43 -3.36 17.86 5.97
N GLN A 44 -3.51 19.19 6.11
CA GLN A 44 -2.71 20.23 5.44
C GLN A 44 -1.20 20.17 5.73
N GLY A 45 -0.75 19.36 6.69
CA GLY A 45 0.66 19.28 7.11
C GLY A 45 1.49 18.23 6.39
N THR A 46 0.91 17.46 5.47
CA THR A 46 1.57 16.33 4.80
C THR A 46 1.54 16.45 3.28
N SER A 47 2.57 15.93 2.60
CA SER A 47 2.58 15.86 1.13
C SER A 47 1.37 15.06 0.63
N PRO A 48 0.66 15.52 -0.41
CA PRO A 48 -0.58 14.90 -0.84
C PRO A 48 -0.32 13.48 -1.35
N ASN A 49 -1.08 12.51 -0.82
CA ASN A 49 -0.86 11.10 -1.12
C ASN A 49 -1.64 10.68 -2.40
N PRO A 50 -0.96 10.30 -3.50
CA PRO A 50 -1.60 9.90 -4.74
C PRO A 50 -2.28 8.53 -4.65
N SER A 51 -1.85 7.64 -3.76
CA SER A 51 -2.50 6.33 -3.56
C SER A 51 -3.87 6.49 -2.90
N VAL A 52 -3.98 7.40 -1.92
CA VAL A 52 -5.27 7.75 -1.29
C VAL A 52 -6.23 8.31 -2.34
N HIS A 53 -5.76 9.25 -3.16
CA HIS A 53 -6.55 9.80 -4.26
C HIS A 53 -7.00 8.71 -5.23
N LEU A 54 -6.07 7.85 -5.63
CA LEU A 54 -6.34 6.73 -6.53
C LEU A 54 -7.43 5.80 -5.97
N ALA A 55 -7.38 5.45 -4.69
CA ALA A 55 -8.38 4.61 -4.06
C ALA A 55 -9.77 5.26 -4.03
N LEU A 56 -9.84 6.57 -3.73
CA LEU A 56 -11.10 7.33 -3.80
C LEU A 56 -11.67 7.34 -5.23
N ARG A 57 -10.83 7.56 -6.24
CA ARG A 57 -11.26 7.54 -7.65
C ARG A 57 -11.64 6.16 -8.16
N LEU A 58 -11.09 5.10 -7.58
CA LEU A 58 -11.51 3.72 -7.82
C LEU A 58 -12.76 3.35 -7.03
N SER A 59 -13.18 4.13 -6.05
CA SER A 59 -14.37 3.83 -5.25
C SER A 59 -15.68 3.92 -6.06
N THR A 60 -16.78 3.57 -5.41
CA THR A 60 -18.15 3.77 -5.91
C THR A 60 -18.80 5.03 -5.34
N HIS A 61 -18.22 5.59 -4.26
CA HIS A 61 -18.74 6.78 -3.59
C HIS A 61 -17.71 7.89 -3.69
N HIS A 62 -18.13 9.06 -4.18
CA HIS A 62 -17.23 10.19 -4.35
C HIS A 62 -17.73 11.46 -3.67
N ASN A 63 -16.76 12.30 -3.35
CA ASN A 63 -16.95 13.72 -3.12
C ASN A 63 -16.08 14.46 -4.13
N LEU A 64 -16.65 14.76 -5.29
CA LEU A 64 -15.92 15.28 -6.46
C LEU A 64 -15.26 16.62 -6.16
N GLY A 65 -15.86 17.46 -5.31
CA GLY A 65 -15.28 18.71 -4.85
C GLY A 65 -13.95 18.51 -4.13
N LYS A 66 -13.96 17.74 -3.03
CA LYS A 66 -12.74 17.47 -2.24
C LYS A 66 -11.71 16.66 -3.01
N GLU A 67 -12.14 15.70 -3.82
CA GLU A 67 -11.25 14.95 -4.70
C GLU A 67 -10.59 15.88 -5.73
N ASN A 68 -11.31 16.80 -6.34
CA ASN A 68 -10.73 17.76 -7.27
C ASN A 68 -9.74 18.73 -6.59
N ASP A 69 -10.04 19.18 -5.37
CA ASP A 69 -9.10 19.99 -4.58
C ASP A 69 -7.80 19.23 -4.29
N HIS A 70 -7.91 17.96 -3.89
CA HIS A 70 -6.73 17.11 -3.66
C HIS A 70 -5.97 16.80 -4.95
N LEU A 71 -6.67 16.60 -6.08
CA LEU A 71 -6.05 16.47 -7.40
C LEU A 71 -5.23 17.71 -7.77
N ASN A 72 -5.72 18.90 -7.45
CA ASN A 72 -4.98 20.14 -7.64
C ASN A 72 -3.73 20.17 -6.76
N SER A 73 -3.83 19.77 -5.48
CA SER A 73 -2.67 19.62 -4.60
C SER A 73 -1.63 18.63 -5.13
N LEU A 74 -2.05 17.51 -5.71
CA LEU A 74 -1.14 16.58 -6.38
C LEU A 74 -0.44 17.23 -7.57
N LYS A 75 -1.18 18.01 -8.38
CA LYS A 75 -0.65 18.70 -9.56
C LYS A 75 0.24 19.90 -9.24
N THR A 76 0.22 20.41 -8.01
CA THR A 76 1.07 21.51 -7.57
C THR A 76 2.17 21.00 -6.64
N HIS A 77 1.82 20.55 -5.43
CA HIS A 77 2.78 20.19 -4.39
C HIS A 77 3.57 18.92 -4.75
N LEU A 78 2.89 17.80 -4.98
CA LEU A 78 3.58 16.54 -5.32
C LEU A 78 4.31 16.65 -6.67
N HIS A 79 3.72 17.35 -7.64
CA HIS A 79 4.38 17.63 -8.91
C HIS A 79 5.73 18.33 -8.70
N ASN A 80 5.76 19.41 -7.91
CA ASN A 80 7.01 20.15 -7.62
C ASN A 80 8.01 19.31 -6.82
N GLU A 81 7.54 18.48 -5.88
CA GLU A 81 8.41 17.54 -5.14
C GLU A 81 9.07 16.52 -6.08
N ILE A 82 8.31 15.94 -7.01
CA ILE A 82 8.82 15.01 -8.02
C ILE A 82 9.79 15.72 -8.96
N GLU A 83 9.48 16.94 -9.41
CA GLU A 83 10.36 17.74 -10.28
C GLU A 83 11.70 18.02 -9.59
N SER A 84 11.67 18.40 -8.32
CA SER A 84 12.87 18.63 -7.51
C SER A 84 13.71 17.36 -7.35
N SER A 85 13.08 16.24 -7.02
CA SER A 85 13.76 14.94 -6.94
C SER A 85 14.38 14.53 -8.28
N LEU A 86 13.69 14.74 -9.40
CA LEU A 86 14.22 14.48 -10.74
C LEU A 86 15.46 15.35 -11.02
N ALA A 87 15.44 16.63 -10.67
CA ALA A 87 16.58 17.53 -10.80
C ALA A 87 17.78 17.09 -9.94
N ASN A 88 17.51 16.51 -8.77
CA ASN A 88 18.52 15.96 -7.86
C ASN A 88 18.95 14.53 -8.20
N HIS A 89 18.46 13.94 -9.29
CA HIS A 89 18.72 12.56 -9.70
C HIS A 89 18.36 11.52 -8.63
N GLU A 90 17.33 11.81 -7.83
CA GLU A 90 16.80 10.89 -6.84
C GLU A 90 15.87 9.86 -7.52
N PRO A 91 15.80 8.61 -7.03
CA PRO A 91 14.86 7.63 -7.56
C PRO A 91 13.41 8.04 -7.30
N VAL A 92 12.62 8.25 -8.36
CA VAL A 92 11.22 8.74 -8.27
C VAL A 92 10.16 7.79 -8.83
N VAL A 93 10.55 6.63 -9.38
CA VAL A 93 9.67 5.73 -10.14
C VAL A 93 8.35 5.45 -9.43
N GLY A 94 8.38 5.11 -8.14
CA GLY A 94 7.17 4.82 -7.37
C GLY A 94 6.25 6.03 -7.21
N ARG A 95 6.81 7.22 -6.90
CA ARG A 95 6.04 8.47 -6.77
C ARG A 95 5.43 8.87 -8.11
N LEU A 96 6.23 8.83 -9.17
CA LEU A 96 5.83 9.17 -10.54
C LEU A 96 4.73 8.24 -11.06
N ALA A 97 4.83 6.94 -10.76
CA ALA A 97 3.84 5.94 -11.15
C ALA A 97 2.49 6.14 -10.44
N LEU A 98 2.48 6.33 -9.11
CA LEU A 98 1.24 6.62 -8.37
C LEU A 98 0.62 7.94 -8.81
N TYR A 99 1.42 8.99 -9.00
CA TYR A 99 0.95 10.27 -9.51
C TYR A 99 0.28 10.12 -10.88
N THR A 100 0.93 9.40 -11.81
CA THR A 100 0.36 9.10 -13.14
C THR A 100 -0.98 8.37 -13.04
N MET A 101 -1.07 7.34 -12.20
CA MET A 101 -2.30 6.57 -12.01
C MET A 101 -3.42 7.37 -11.35
N ALA A 102 -3.10 8.23 -10.38
CA ALA A 102 -4.06 9.13 -9.74
C ALA A 102 -4.67 10.11 -10.76
N LEU A 103 -3.83 10.73 -11.59
CA LEU A 103 -4.28 11.62 -12.67
C LEU A 103 -5.17 10.88 -13.68
N LYS A 104 -4.75 9.67 -14.09
CA LYS A 104 -5.51 8.83 -15.03
C LYS A 104 -6.87 8.42 -14.45
N ALA A 105 -6.93 8.06 -13.17
CA ALA A 105 -8.17 7.70 -12.47
C ALA A 105 -9.14 8.89 -12.31
N SER A 106 -8.61 10.12 -12.32
CA SER A 106 -9.39 11.37 -12.42
C SER A 106 -9.72 11.79 -13.85
N CYS A 107 -9.43 10.96 -14.85
CA CYS A 107 -9.63 11.28 -16.27
C CYS A 107 -8.94 12.59 -16.71
N HIS A 108 -7.85 12.96 -16.04
CA HIS A 108 -7.03 14.08 -16.44
C HIS A 108 -6.19 13.72 -17.68
N ASP A 109 -5.97 14.69 -18.58
CA ASP A 109 -5.15 14.45 -19.76
C ASP A 109 -3.65 14.47 -19.42
N ILE A 110 -3.14 13.28 -19.09
CA ILE A 110 -1.75 13.02 -18.76
C ILE A 110 -0.76 13.29 -19.90
N ASN A 111 -1.22 13.49 -21.14
CA ASN A 111 -0.35 13.83 -22.27
C ASN A 111 0.05 15.31 -22.29
N THR A 112 -0.60 16.14 -21.47
CA THR A 112 -0.33 17.60 -21.40
C THR A 112 0.63 17.97 -20.28
N LEU A 113 0.84 17.07 -19.31
CA LEU A 113 1.68 17.33 -18.15
C LEU A 113 3.15 17.16 -18.49
N THR A 114 3.95 18.13 -18.04
CA THR A 114 5.38 18.19 -18.27
C THR A 114 6.13 18.51 -17.00
N PHE A 115 7.37 18.04 -16.89
CA PHE A 115 8.33 18.46 -15.88
C PHE A 115 9.45 19.26 -16.54
N THR A 116 10.00 20.22 -15.81
CA THR A 116 11.15 21.02 -16.22
C THR A 116 12.37 20.61 -15.40
N VAL A 117 13.25 19.82 -16.01
CA VAL A 117 14.47 19.30 -15.36
C VAL A 117 15.71 19.80 -16.11
N GLY A 118 16.57 20.57 -15.44
CA GLY A 118 17.84 21.05 -16.03
C GLY A 118 17.68 21.80 -17.36
N GLN A 119 16.72 22.73 -17.42
CA GLN A 119 16.32 23.52 -18.61
C GLN A 119 15.62 22.75 -19.74
N LYS A 120 15.33 21.46 -19.56
CA LYS A 120 14.55 20.66 -20.51
C LYS A 120 13.15 20.44 -19.98
N ASN A 121 12.17 20.71 -20.83
CA ASN A 121 10.78 20.36 -20.57
C ASN A 121 10.49 19.02 -21.26
N GLU A 122 10.03 18.03 -20.50
CA GLU A 122 9.62 16.73 -21.03
C GLU A 122 8.30 16.25 -20.42
N TYR A 123 7.53 15.50 -21.20
CA TYR A 123 6.25 14.97 -20.76
C TYR A 123 6.38 13.96 -19.61
N LEU A 124 5.38 13.94 -18.72
CA LEU A 124 5.23 13.01 -17.60
C LEU A 124 5.53 11.55 -17.98
N LEU A 125 4.89 11.06 -19.05
CA LEU A 125 5.06 9.68 -19.53
C LEU A 125 6.44 9.43 -20.14
N THR A 126 7.07 10.46 -20.71
CA THR A 126 8.46 10.36 -21.21
C THR A 126 9.43 10.20 -20.05
N HIS A 127 9.28 10.98 -18.98
CA HIS A 127 10.06 10.81 -17.76
C HIS A 127 9.87 9.41 -17.16
N LEU A 128 8.63 8.93 -17.05
CA LEU A 128 8.38 7.59 -16.50
C LEU A 128 9.05 6.49 -17.34
N LYS A 129 9.02 6.60 -18.67
CA LYS A 129 9.75 5.66 -19.54
C LYS A 129 11.26 5.70 -19.33
N LYS A 130 11.86 6.88 -19.19
CA LYS A 130 13.30 7.03 -18.91
C LYS A 130 13.69 6.45 -17.56
N GLN A 131 12.91 6.74 -16.53
CA GLN A 131 13.12 6.20 -15.19
C GLN A 131 13.02 4.65 -15.19
N MET A 132 12.07 4.08 -15.93
CA MET A 132 12.01 2.62 -16.11
C MET A 132 13.21 2.02 -16.88
N GLU A 133 13.81 2.78 -17.79
CA GLU A 133 15.03 2.39 -18.49
C GLU A 133 16.24 2.41 -17.54
N GLU A 134 16.37 3.45 -16.70
CA GLU A 134 17.41 3.55 -15.67
C GLU A 134 17.33 2.40 -14.66
N GLU A 135 16.12 2.07 -14.21
CA GLU A 135 15.88 0.89 -13.36
C GLU A 135 16.34 -0.40 -14.03
N LYS A 136 16.03 -0.58 -15.32
CA LYS A 136 16.46 -1.75 -16.09
C LYS A 136 17.99 -1.82 -16.20
N GLU A 137 18.65 -0.71 -16.51
CA GLU A 137 20.12 -0.67 -16.59
C GLU A 137 20.75 -0.99 -15.23
N HIS A 138 20.18 -0.49 -14.14
CA HIS A 138 20.63 -0.86 -12.80
C HIS A 138 20.44 -2.36 -12.50
N ILE A 139 19.38 -3.00 -13.01
CA ILE A 139 19.23 -4.47 -12.91
C ILE A 139 20.36 -5.19 -13.66
N VAL A 140 20.80 -4.69 -14.81
CA VAL A 140 21.92 -5.29 -15.56
C VAL A 140 23.23 -5.20 -14.78
N LEU A 141 23.49 -4.06 -14.16
CA LEU A 141 24.74 -3.80 -13.44
C LEU A 141 24.79 -4.41 -12.03
N SER A 142 23.66 -4.39 -11.32
CA SER A 142 23.58 -4.69 -9.89
C SER A 142 22.69 -5.90 -9.57
N HIS A 143 22.17 -6.60 -10.59
CA HIS A 143 21.21 -7.71 -10.48
C HIS A 143 19.90 -7.37 -9.76
N ARG A 144 19.57 -6.08 -9.64
CA ARG A 144 18.37 -5.57 -8.94
C ARG A 144 18.03 -4.13 -9.39
N PRO A 145 16.76 -3.71 -9.28
CA PRO A 145 16.35 -2.33 -9.58
C PRO A 145 17.09 -1.32 -8.70
N LEU A 146 17.18 -0.08 -9.19
CA LEU A 146 17.67 1.08 -8.44
C LEU A 146 16.80 1.31 -7.20
N THR A 147 15.48 1.14 -7.34
CA THR A 147 14.55 1.16 -6.22
C THR A 147 14.33 -0.25 -5.64
N ASN A 148 13.20 -0.89 -5.99
CA ASN A 148 12.82 -2.23 -5.61
C ASN A 148 11.84 -2.78 -6.66
N TYR A 149 11.60 -4.10 -6.68
CA TYR A 149 10.72 -4.69 -7.68
C TYR A 149 9.24 -4.26 -7.54
N TYR A 150 8.82 -3.74 -6.37
CA TYR A 150 7.49 -3.17 -6.19
C TYR A 150 7.33 -1.90 -7.02
N GLN A 151 8.26 -0.94 -6.87
CA GLN A 151 8.26 0.31 -7.63
C GLN A 151 8.50 0.06 -9.13
N TYR A 152 9.37 -0.89 -9.47
CA TYR A 152 9.55 -1.33 -10.86
C TYR A 152 8.24 -1.81 -11.49
N SER A 153 7.51 -2.68 -10.77
CA SER A 153 6.23 -3.20 -11.21
C SER A 153 5.18 -2.10 -11.30
N LEU A 154 5.18 -1.17 -10.34
CA LEU A 154 4.27 -0.02 -10.29
C LEU A 154 4.47 0.93 -11.48
N GLY A 155 5.71 1.25 -11.84
CA GLY A 155 6.03 2.07 -13.01
C GLY A 155 5.62 1.39 -14.32
N MET A 156 5.82 0.08 -14.42
CA MET A 156 5.35 -0.71 -15.55
C MET A 156 3.82 -0.72 -15.67
N LEU A 157 3.12 -0.92 -14.55
CA LEU A 157 1.66 -0.88 -14.48
C LEU A 157 1.14 0.50 -14.90
N ALA A 158 1.71 1.58 -14.36
CA ALA A 158 1.32 2.95 -14.65
C ALA A 158 1.44 3.30 -16.14
N LEU A 159 2.52 2.88 -16.81
CA LEU A 159 2.66 3.03 -18.27
C LEU A 159 1.55 2.26 -19.01
N CYS A 160 1.35 0.99 -18.64
CA CYS A 160 0.41 0.12 -19.32
C CYS A 160 -1.05 0.61 -19.20
N VAL A 161 -1.53 0.94 -18.00
CA VAL A 161 -2.90 1.46 -17.79
C VAL A 161 -3.10 2.86 -18.39
N SER A 162 -2.01 3.58 -18.65
CA SER A 162 -2.02 4.86 -19.37
C SER A 162 -2.05 4.71 -20.89
N GLY A 163 -2.11 3.49 -21.42
CA GLY A 163 -2.13 3.25 -22.87
C GLY A 163 -0.75 3.27 -23.53
N VAL A 164 0.33 3.23 -22.75
CA VAL A 164 1.71 3.24 -23.25
C VAL A 164 2.26 1.82 -23.30
N ARG A 165 2.75 1.40 -24.47
CA ARG A 165 3.44 0.11 -24.63
C ARG A 165 4.70 0.08 -23.78
N VAL A 166 4.79 -0.90 -22.89
CA VAL A 166 5.99 -1.17 -22.09
C VAL A 166 7.07 -1.79 -22.99
N ASN A 167 8.32 -1.36 -22.83
CA ASN A 167 9.47 -1.95 -23.53
C ASN A 167 9.63 -3.43 -23.15
N SER A 168 9.78 -4.32 -24.13
CA SER A 168 9.88 -5.76 -23.90
C SER A 168 11.09 -6.16 -23.05
N HIS A 169 12.19 -5.40 -23.07
CA HIS A 169 13.33 -5.64 -22.20
C HIS A 169 13.05 -5.26 -20.75
N VAL A 170 12.20 -4.24 -20.52
CA VAL A 170 11.75 -3.86 -19.17
C VAL A 170 10.84 -4.95 -18.61
N SER A 171 9.80 -5.36 -19.36
CA SER A 171 8.90 -6.43 -18.90
C SER A 171 9.64 -7.76 -18.69
N ASN A 172 10.57 -8.12 -19.57
CA ASN A 172 11.38 -9.33 -19.43
C ASN A 172 12.25 -9.33 -18.15
N LYS A 173 12.72 -8.18 -17.66
CA LYS A 173 13.45 -8.15 -16.37
C LYS A 173 12.55 -8.54 -15.20
N LEU A 174 11.27 -8.13 -15.22
CA LEU A 174 10.33 -8.52 -14.18
C LEU A 174 9.93 -9.99 -14.30
N ILE A 175 9.70 -10.50 -15.52
CA ILE A 175 9.44 -11.93 -15.77
C ILE A 175 10.58 -12.78 -15.21
N ARG A 176 11.85 -12.42 -15.51
CA ARG A 176 13.02 -13.14 -14.98
C ARG A 176 13.15 -13.05 -13.47
N ALA A 177 12.79 -11.91 -12.86
CA ALA A 177 12.82 -11.76 -11.41
C ALA A 177 11.81 -12.70 -10.72
N VAL A 178 10.64 -12.92 -11.33
CA VAL A 178 9.66 -13.90 -10.87
C VAL A 178 10.20 -15.32 -11.05
N GLU A 179 10.65 -15.67 -12.25
CA GLU A 179 11.16 -17.01 -12.60
C GLU A 179 12.32 -17.45 -11.70
N HIS A 180 13.23 -16.53 -11.36
CA HIS A 180 14.40 -16.82 -10.52
C HIS A 180 14.13 -16.61 -9.02
N GLY A 181 12.90 -16.25 -8.63
CA GLY A 181 12.54 -16.06 -7.23
C GLY A 181 13.29 -14.90 -6.55
N HIS A 182 13.57 -13.82 -7.28
CA HIS A 182 14.23 -12.61 -6.74
C HIS A 182 13.29 -11.70 -5.96
N ILE A 183 11.98 -11.92 -6.03
CA ILE A 183 10.96 -11.14 -5.32
C ILE A 183 10.80 -11.68 -3.89
N LYS A 184 11.71 -11.28 -3.00
CA LYS A 184 11.78 -11.74 -1.62
C LYS A 184 11.90 -10.59 -0.62
N GLN A 185 11.50 -10.86 0.61
CA GLN A 185 11.75 -10.04 1.79
C GLN A 185 12.39 -10.94 2.86
N GLY A 186 13.70 -10.80 3.05
CA GLY A 186 14.49 -11.82 3.75
C GLY A 186 14.42 -13.16 3.01
N ASP A 187 14.10 -14.23 3.73
CA ASP A 187 14.02 -15.58 3.15
C ASP A 187 12.65 -15.91 2.52
N SER A 188 11.64 -15.07 2.74
CA SER A 188 10.26 -15.30 2.30
C SER A 188 9.92 -14.53 1.01
N ASP A 189 8.94 -15.01 0.26
CA ASP A 189 8.37 -14.28 -0.86
C ASP A 189 7.74 -12.96 -0.41
N CYS A 190 7.96 -11.86 -1.15
CA CYS A 190 7.35 -10.57 -0.86
C CYS A 190 5.98 -10.45 -1.55
N ILE A 191 4.90 -10.67 -0.79
CA ILE A 191 3.52 -10.75 -1.31
C ILE A 191 3.08 -9.44 -1.97
N ASP A 192 3.39 -8.29 -1.38
CA ASP A 192 3.07 -6.96 -1.96
C ASP A 192 3.73 -6.77 -3.33
N THR A 193 4.99 -7.19 -3.46
CA THR A 193 5.73 -7.06 -4.71
C THR A 193 5.24 -8.04 -5.77
N LEU A 194 4.94 -9.28 -5.38
CA LEU A 194 4.34 -10.28 -6.28
C LEU A 194 2.97 -9.81 -6.77
N ALA A 195 2.13 -9.25 -5.89
CA ALA A 195 0.83 -8.72 -6.26
C ALA A 195 0.95 -7.57 -7.28
N MET A 196 1.85 -6.62 -7.02
CA MET A 196 2.11 -5.52 -7.97
C MET A 196 2.67 -6.02 -9.30
N ALA A 197 3.58 -7.00 -9.26
CA ALA A 197 4.13 -7.63 -10.46
C ALA A 197 3.05 -8.36 -11.27
N GLY A 198 2.17 -9.09 -10.61
CA GLY A 198 1.05 -9.80 -11.24
C GLY A 198 0.11 -8.84 -11.95
N MET A 199 -0.28 -7.76 -11.30
CA MET A 199 -1.09 -6.69 -11.91
C MET A 199 -0.40 -6.07 -13.14
N ALA A 200 0.88 -5.73 -13.02
CA ALA A 200 1.63 -5.09 -14.09
C ALA A 200 1.79 -6.02 -15.31
N LEU A 201 2.19 -7.27 -15.09
CA LEU A 201 2.36 -8.29 -16.13
C LEU A 201 1.03 -8.65 -16.80
N GLN A 202 -0.04 -8.74 -16.02
CA GLN A 202 -1.39 -8.97 -16.55
C GLN A 202 -1.83 -7.82 -17.46
N CYS A 203 -1.58 -6.57 -17.07
CA CYS A 203 -1.85 -5.43 -17.94
C CYS A 203 -1.06 -5.52 -19.26
N VAL A 204 0.23 -5.87 -19.20
CA VAL A 204 1.09 -6.03 -20.40
C VAL A 204 0.54 -7.12 -21.32
N LYS A 205 0.11 -8.26 -20.76
CA LYS A 205 -0.52 -9.36 -21.50
C LYS A 205 -1.76 -8.89 -22.26
N GLU A 206 -2.60 -8.07 -21.64
CA GLU A 206 -3.81 -7.51 -22.27
C GLU A 206 -3.52 -6.36 -23.25
N PHE A 207 -2.34 -5.75 -23.19
CA PHE A 207 -1.94 -4.65 -24.07
C PHE A 207 -1.33 -5.17 -25.39
N ASP A 208 -0.50 -6.20 -25.33
CA ASP A 208 0.24 -6.74 -26.48
C ASP A 208 0.26 -8.27 -26.46
N ALA A 209 -0.77 -8.87 -27.06
CA ALA A 209 -0.96 -10.33 -27.10
C ALA A 209 0.10 -11.10 -27.91
N LYS A 210 1.15 -10.45 -28.45
CA LYS A 210 2.07 -11.07 -29.43
C LYS A 210 3.54 -11.11 -29.06
N VAL A 211 3.97 -10.81 -27.84
CA VAL A 211 5.40 -10.83 -27.47
C VAL A 211 5.59 -11.45 -26.07
N LEU A 212 6.22 -12.63 -26.01
CA LEU A 212 6.52 -13.42 -24.78
C LEU A 212 5.37 -14.18 -24.10
N GLU A 213 4.34 -14.63 -24.84
CA GLU A 213 3.15 -15.30 -24.26
C GLU A 213 3.49 -16.43 -23.27
N ALA A 214 4.34 -17.41 -23.64
CA ALA A 214 4.61 -18.56 -22.76
C ALA A 214 5.36 -18.20 -21.46
N ALA A 215 6.39 -17.35 -21.52
CA ALA A 215 7.16 -16.96 -20.33
C ALA A 215 6.35 -16.02 -19.42
N LEU A 216 5.58 -15.12 -20.03
CA LEU A 216 4.65 -14.24 -19.33
C LEU A 216 3.55 -15.03 -18.62
N ASP A 217 2.95 -16.01 -19.31
CA ASP A 217 1.92 -16.89 -18.75
C ASP A 217 2.45 -17.72 -17.60
N LYS A 218 3.65 -18.27 -17.75
CA LYS A 218 4.32 -18.98 -16.67
C LYS A 218 4.54 -18.07 -15.47
N ALA A 219 5.08 -16.87 -15.65
CA ALA A 219 5.30 -15.92 -14.56
C ALA A 219 3.99 -15.52 -13.86
N LEU A 220 2.90 -15.29 -14.61
CA LEU A 220 1.58 -15.01 -14.03
C LEU A 220 1.05 -16.22 -13.24
N GLY A 221 1.23 -17.44 -13.75
CA GLY A 221 0.91 -18.68 -13.05
C GLY A 221 1.68 -18.83 -11.74
N ASP A 222 3.00 -18.62 -11.77
CA ASP A 222 3.88 -18.68 -10.60
C ASP A 222 3.48 -17.63 -9.55
N ILE A 223 3.18 -16.39 -9.96
CA ILE A 223 2.69 -15.34 -9.06
C ILE A 223 1.36 -15.76 -8.43
N LYS A 224 0.38 -16.16 -9.23
CA LYS A 224 -0.94 -16.57 -8.73
C LYS A 224 -0.81 -17.70 -7.70
N GLN A 225 0.02 -18.71 -7.99
CA GLN A 225 0.29 -19.81 -7.06
C GLN A 225 0.91 -19.31 -5.75
N LYS A 226 1.93 -18.45 -5.81
CA LYS A 226 2.59 -17.90 -4.62
C LYS A 226 1.65 -17.05 -3.76
N LEU A 227 0.80 -16.22 -4.38
CA LEU A 227 -0.19 -15.43 -3.65
C LEU A 227 -1.18 -16.35 -2.92
N LEU A 228 -1.74 -17.35 -3.59
CA LEU A 228 -2.66 -18.31 -2.97
C LEU A 228 -1.98 -19.14 -1.86
N ALA A 229 -0.75 -19.60 -2.09
CA ALA A 229 0.02 -20.36 -1.10
C ALA A 229 0.42 -19.53 0.13
N SER A 230 0.39 -18.20 0.03
CA SER A 230 0.65 -17.29 1.16
C SER A 230 -0.54 -17.09 2.08
N GLN A 231 -1.69 -17.69 1.78
CA GLN A 231 -2.89 -17.60 2.62
C GLN A 231 -2.64 -18.34 3.95
N ARG A 232 -2.75 -17.59 5.04
CA ARG A 232 -2.68 -18.03 6.43
C ARG A 232 -4.00 -18.65 6.86
N ALA A 233 -3.98 -19.35 8.00
CA ALA A 233 -5.16 -19.96 8.60
C ALA A 233 -6.26 -18.96 8.97
N ASP A 234 -5.91 -17.69 9.21
CA ASP A 234 -6.84 -16.59 9.48
C ASP A 234 -7.39 -15.92 8.21
N GLY A 235 -7.02 -16.43 7.02
CA GLY A 235 -7.49 -15.95 5.72
C GLY A 235 -6.61 -14.86 5.09
N HIS A 236 -5.64 -14.30 5.81
CA HIS A 236 -4.75 -13.27 5.26
C HIS A 236 -3.73 -13.86 4.27
N MET A 237 -3.45 -13.18 3.17
CA MET A 237 -2.36 -13.53 2.24
C MET A 237 -1.11 -12.71 2.60
N GLY A 238 -0.08 -13.38 3.11
CA GLY A 238 1.07 -12.72 3.73
C GLY A 238 0.71 -12.16 5.11
N ASN A 239 0.21 -10.92 5.16
CA ASN A 239 -0.24 -10.28 6.39
C ASN A 239 -1.49 -9.40 6.14
N GLU A 240 -1.96 -8.76 7.19
CA GLU A 240 -3.17 -7.95 7.25
C GLU A 240 -3.12 -6.78 6.24
N PHE A 241 -1.93 -6.25 5.95
CA PHE A 241 -1.67 -5.12 5.05
C PHE A 241 -1.36 -5.54 3.60
N SER A 242 -0.77 -6.72 3.38
CA SER A 242 -0.50 -7.25 2.02
C SER A 242 -1.74 -7.86 1.36
N THR A 243 -2.71 -8.31 2.15
CA THR A 243 -3.88 -9.06 1.66
C THR A 243 -4.70 -8.25 0.64
N GLY A 244 -4.83 -6.94 0.83
CA GLY A 244 -5.54 -6.05 -0.10
C GLY A 244 -4.97 -6.13 -1.52
N LEU A 245 -3.66 -5.89 -1.67
CA LEU A 245 -2.99 -5.97 -2.97
C LEU A 245 -3.03 -7.39 -3.56
N ALA A 246 -2.86 -8.43 -2.74
CA ALA A 246 -2.95 -9.82 -3.20
C ALA A 246 -4.32 -10.13 -3.81
N VAL A 247 -5.42 -9.72 -3.16
CA VAL A 247 -6.78 -9.86 -3.71
C VAL A 247 -6.92 -9.05 -5.01
N GLN A 248 -6.46 -7.80 -5.06
CA GLN A 248 -6.51 -7.00 -6.30
C GLN A 248 -5.80 -7.71 -7.46
N ALA A 249 -4.62 -8.30 -7.21
CA ALA A 249 -3.84 -9.02 -8.21
C ALA A 249 -4.53 -10.31 -8.66
N LEU A 250 -5.12 -11.09 -7.75
CA LEU A 250 -5.86 -12.30 -8.09
C LEU A 250 -7.08 -11.99 -8.96
N LEU A 251 -7.83 -10.93 -8.64
CA LEU A 251 -8.97 -10.47 -9.44
C LEU A 251 -8.52 -9.98 -10.82
N ALA A 252 -7.44 -9.21 -10.88
CA ALA A 252 -6.82 -8.77 -12.13
C ALA A 252 -6.42 -9.95 -13.04
N MET A 253 -5.87 -11.02 -12.45
CA MET A 253 -5.47 -12.25 -13.16
C MET A 253 -6.65 -13.23 -13.37
N GLY A 254 -7.90 -12.78 -13.23
CA GLY A 254 -9.11 -13.53 -13.60
C GLY A 254 -9.61 -14.54 -12.57
N SER A 255 -9.14 -14.49 -11.32
CA SER A 255 -9.70 -15.31 -10.24
C SER A 255 -11.10 -14.83 -9.87
N GLN A 256 -12.00 -15.76 -9.55
CA GLN A 256 -13.35 -15.42 -9.14
C GLN A 256 -13.36 -14.81 -7.74
N VAL A 257 -14.32 -13.91 -7.47
CA VAL A 257 -14.48 -13.26 -6.16
C VAL A 257 -14.63 -14.30 -5.04
N GLN A 258 -15.28 -15.42 -5.32
CA GLN A 258 -15.49 -16.53 -4.37
C GLN A 258 -14.17 -17.20 -3.95
N GLU A 259 -13.16 -17.25 -4.83
CA GLU A 259 -11.83 -17.79 -4.49
C GLU A 259 -11.12 -16.90 -3.45
N CYS A 260 -11.48 -15.62 -3.38
CA CYS A 260 -10.95 -14.65 -2.42
C CYS A 260 -11.85 -14.45 -1.20
N ALA A 261 -12.92 -15.23 -1.02
CA ALA A 261 -13.94 -14.99 0.00
C ALA A 261 -13.39 -14.93 1.42
N MET A 262 -12.51 -15.88 1.79
CA MET A 262 -11.87 -15.90 3.11
C MET A 262 -11.01 -14.66 3.36
N SER A 263 -10.17 -14.29 2.39
CA SER A 263 -9.28 -13.14 2.50
C SER A 263 -10.04 -11.81 2.55
N MET A 264 -11.13 -11.68 1.80
CA MET A 264 -12.00 -10.52 1.90
C MET A 264 -12.68 -10.43 3.27
N GLU A 265 -13.12 -11.54 3.86
CA GLU A 265 -13.71 -11.50 5.21
C GLU A 265 -12.68 -11.18 6.29
N ALA A 266 -11.45 -11.71 6.18
CA ALA A 266 -10.35 -11.35 7.07
C ALA A 266 -10.08 -9.83 7.04
N MET A 267 -9.99 -9.25 5.83
CA MET A 267 -9.85 -7.80 5.65
C MET A 267 -11.03 -7.01 6.24
N ARG A 268 -12.28 -7.48 6.08
CA ARG A 268 -13.45 -6.82 6.70
C ARG A 268 -13.38 -6.88 8.21
N SER A 269 -13.00 -8.02 8.78
CA SER A 269 -12.80 -8.15 10.22
C SER A 269 -11.77 -7.15 10.74
N ASP A 270 -10.67 -6.96 10.03
CA ASP A 270 -9.61 -6.05 10.45
C ASP A 270 -9.96 -4.58 10.23
N ALA A 271 -10.69 -4.26 9.16
CA ALA A 271 -11.30 -2.95 8.97
C ALA A 271 -12.24 -2.59 10.14
N ARG A 272 -13.10 -3.52 10.59
CA ARG A 272 -14.00 -3.31 11.74
C ARG A 272 -13.25 -3.09 13.06
N LYS A 273 -12.08 -3.72 13.22
CA LYS A 273 -11.20 -3.53 14.40
C LYS A 273 -10.39 -2.23 14.34
N GLY A 274 -10.40 -1.52 13.22
CA GLY A 274 -9.58 -0.33 13.01
C GLY A 274 -8.11 -0.65 12.72
N THR A 275 -7.77 -1.86 12.28
CA THR A 275 -6.39 -2.26 11.92
C THR A 275 -5.79 -1.33 10.86
N TYR A 276 -6.61 -0.88 9.89
CA TYR A 276 -6.22 0.06 8.84
C TYR A 276 -6.33 1.52 9.30
N GLY A 277 -5.57 1.91 10.32
CA GLY A 277 -5.52 3.29 10.79
C GLY A 277 -4.82 4.25 9.82
N ASN A 278 -3.82 3.75 9.09
CA ASN A 278 -3.03 4.52 8.14
C ASN A 278 -3.80 4.73 6.81
N PRO A 279 -3.94 5.97 6.30
CA PRO A 279 -4.63 6.23 5.02
C PRO A 279 -4.05 5.45 3.83
N MET A 280 -2.74 5.23 3.80
CA MET A 280 -2.09 4.42 2.77
C MET A 280 -2.55 2.96 2.84
N ALA A 281 -2.65 2.39 4.04
CA ALA A 281 -3.16 1.02 4.24
C ALA A 281 -4.60 0.87 3.74
N VAL A 282 -5.48 1.83 4.10
CA VAL A 282 -6.86 1.84 3.60
C VAL A 282 -6.89 1.97 2.08
N SER A 283 -6.03 2.80 1.48
CA SER A 283 -5.97 3.00 0.02
C SER A 283 -5.61 1.72 -0.75
N GLN A 284 -4.94 0.77 -0.12
CA GLN A 284 -4.58 -0.51 -0.74
C GLN A 284 -5.59 -1.63 -0.44
N ALA A 285 -6.28 -1.56 0.70
CA ALA A 285 -7.33 -2.51 1.06
C ALA A 285 -8.69 -2.21 0.38
N LEU A 286 -9.07 -0.92 0.29
CA LEU A 286 -10.39 -0.51 -0.15
C LEU A 286 -10.76 -0.97 -1.57
N PRO A 287 -9.89 -0.85 -2.60
CA PRO A 287 -10.22 -1.34 -3.93
C PRO A 287 -10.57 -2.83 -3.93
N ALA A 288 -9.78 -3.66 -3.23
CA ALA A 288 -10.07 -5.10 -3.11
C ALA A 288 -11.40 -5.38 -2.38
N LEU A 289 -11.71 -4.66 -1.30
CA LEU A 289 -13.00 -4.79 -0.61
C LEU A 289 -14.19 -4.43 -1.50
N GLN A 290 -13.98 -3.56 -2.49
CA GLN A 290 -14.94 -3.20 -3.52
C GLN A 290 -14.85 -4.08 -4.78
N GLN A 291 -14.06 -5.16 -4.74
CA GLN A 291 -13.84 -6.10 -5.85
C GLN A 291 -13.23 -5.42 -7.08
N LYS A 292 -12.36 -4.44 -6.83
CA LYS A 292 -11.67 -3.62 -7.82
C LYS A 292 -10.17 -3.83 -7.76
N SER A 293 -9.48 -3.48 -8.83
CA SER A 293 -8.02 -3.52 -8.92
C SER A 293 -7.48 -2.32 -9.69
N TYR A 294 -6.19 -2.04 -9.53
CA TYR A 294 -5.52 -0.97 -10.29
C TYR A 294 -5.59 -1.15 -11.83
N LEU A 295 -5.85 -2.36 -12.35
CA LEU A 295 -6.01 -2.54 -13.81
C LEU A 295 -7.24 -1.84 -14.37
N GLN A 296 -8.29 -1.68 -13.56
CA GLN A 296 -9.53 -1.05 -14.00
C GLN A 296 -9.36 0.44 -14.35
N ILE A 297 -8.23 1.06 -13.95
CA ILE A 297 -7.85 2.40 -14.36
C ILE A 297 -7.76 2.52 -15.89
N LYS A 298 -7.35 1.46 -16.60
CA LYS A 298 -7.18 1.43 -18.06
C LYS A 298 -8.45 1.87 -18.80
N GLY A 299 -9.60 1.44 -18.32
CA GLY A 299 -10.92 1.71 -18.92
C GLY A 299 -11.75 2.75 -18.16
N LYS A 300 -11.18 3.44 -17.16
CA LYS A 300 -11.95 4.38 -16.33
C LYS A 300 -12.52 5.52 -17.16
N GLN A 301 -13.83 5.74 -17.01
CA GLN A 301 -14.56 6.89 -17.54
C GLN A 301 -15.14 7.67 -16.36
N CYS A 302 -14.99 9.00 -16.37
CA CYS A 302 -15.47 9.91 -15.34
C CYS A 302 -16.72 10.62 -15.87
N ARG A 303 -17.80 9.85 -16.00
CA ARG A 303 -19.11 10.29 -16.51
C ARG A 303 -20.16 9.84 -15.51
N ASP A 304 -21.13 10.72 -15.23
CA ASP A 304 -22.27 10.45 -14.36
C ASP A 304 -21.88 9.80 -13.01
N GLU A 305 -20.80 10.33 -12.41
CA GLU A 305 -20.25 9.79 -11.17
C GLU A 305 -21.12 10.19 -9.98
N ASP A 306 -21.25 9.27 -9.02
CA ASP A 306 -21.85 9.56 -7.71
C ASP A 306 -21.10 10.70 -7.03
N ASP A 307 -21.82 11.68 -6.49
CA ASP A 307 -21.25 12.79 -5.70
C ASP A 307 -22.00 12.95 -4.37
N SER A 308 -22.47 11.83 -3.82
CA SER A 308 -23.29 11.80 -2.60
C SER A 308 -22.48 11.61 -1.31
N LEU A 309 -21.16 11.41 -1.37
CA LEU A 309 -20.34 11.18 -0.18
C LEU A 309 -20.16 12.49 0.60
N VAL A 310 -20.92 12.63 1.68
CA VAL A 310 -20.82 13.77 2.59
C VAL A 310 -20.08 13.37 3.86
N LEU A 311 -19.12 14.21 4.28
CA LEU A 311 -18.51 14.12 5.59
C LEU A 311 -19.40 14.80 6.62
N GLU A 312 -19.76 14.07 7.67
CA GLU A 312 -20.34 14.68 8.86
C GLU A 312 -19.36 15.70 9.44
N ALA A 313 -19.90 16.83 9.93
CA ALA A 313 -19.12 17.86 10.59
C ALA A 313 -18.27 17.22 11.69
N THR A 314 -16.97 17.54 11.70
CA THR A 314 -16.05 17.07 12.74
C THR A 314 -16.58 17.54 14.09
N THR A 315 -17.22 16.65 14.83
CA THR A 315 -17.50 16.89 16.25
C THR A 315 -16.15 17.14 16.91
N VAL A 316 -16.05 18.21 17.71
CA VAL A 316 -14.86 18.60 18.48
C VAL A 316 -14.11 17.34 18.88
N PRO A 317 -12.80 17.20 18.56
CA PRO A 317 -12.07 15.99 18.85
C PRO A 317 -12.35 15.63 20.30
N VAL A 318 -12.96 14.46 20.51
CA VAL A 318 -13.06 13.90 21.86
C VAL A 318 -11.60 13.85 22.29
N THR A 319 -11.23 14.72 23.23
CA THR A 319 -9.89 14.69 23.82
C THR A 319 -9.77 13.29 24.36
N VAL A 320 -9.07 12.41 23.63
CA VAL A 320 -8.77 11.07 24.11
C VAL A 320 -7.99 11.34 25.37
N LEU A 321 -8.64 11.11 26.52
CA LEU A 321 -8.05 11.35 27.81
C LEU A 321 -6.73 10.58 27.79
N GLN A 322 -5.62 11.31 27.75
CA GLN A 322 -4.31 10.67 27.77
C GLN A 322 -4.30 9.78 29.00
N SER A 323 -4.09 8.49 28.79
CA SER A 323 -4.09 7.55 29.90
C SER A 323 -3.06 8.04 30.92
N HIS A 324 -3.50 8.30 32.15
CA HIS A 324 -2.58 8.63 33.23
C HIS A 324 -1.69 7.43 33.62
N THR A 325 -2.03 6.24 33.11
CA THR A 325 -1.24 5.03 33.30
C THR A 325 0.00 5.11 32.42
N LYS A 326 1.17 5.08 33.05
CA LYS A 326 2.45 4.96 32.35
C LYS A 326 2.83 3.50 32.16
N VAL A 327 3.47 3.20 31.04
CA VAL A 327 4.07 1.91 30.70
C VAL A 327 5.56 2.09 30.46
N ALA A 328 6.36 1.15 30.95
CA ALA A 328 7.81 1.17 30.79
C ALA A 328 8.19 0.63 29.41
N LEU A 329 8.82 1.47 28.58
CA LEU A 329 9.34 1.08 27.28
C LEU A 329 10.86 0.91 27.36
N LYS A 330 11.36 -0.24 26.91
CA LYS A 330 12.79 -0.44 26.63
C LYS A 330 13.03 -0.34 25.13
N VAL A 331 14.01 0.45 24.72
CA VAL A 331 14.42 0.57 23.32
C VAL A 331 15.84 0.05 23.19
N GLU A 332 16.03 -1.03 22.45
CA GLU A 332 17.32 -1.63 22.13
C GLU A 332 17.70 -1.26 20.71
N VAL A 333 18.81 -0.54 20.55
CA VAL A 333 19.35 -0.14 19.24
C VAL A 333 20.50 -1.06 18.89
N VAL A 334 20.34 -1.81 17.80
CA VAL A 334 21.35 -2.74 17.27
C VAL A 334 21.95 -2.13 16.00
N LYS A 335 23.11 -1.48 16.16
CA LYS A 335 23.90 -0.88 15.08
C LYS A 335 24.75 -1.91 14.35
N LEU A 336 25.17 -1.62 13.12
CA LEU A 336 26.01 -2.53 12.35
C LEU A 336 27.38 -2.70 13.04
N HIS A 337 27.74 -3.94 13.39
CA HIS A 337 29.02 -4.30 14.02
C HIS A 337 29.31 -3.62 15.36
N ARG A 338 28.28 -3.21 16.11
CA ARG A 338 28.41 -2.62 17.45
C ARG A 338 27.59 -3.38 18.47
N ASN A 339 27.98 -3.26 19.75
CA ASN A 339 27.20 -3.79 20.84
C ASN A 339 25.84 -3.07 20.91
N PRO A 340 24.74 -3.78 21.22
CA PRO A 340 23.44 -3.16 21.40
C PRO A 340 23.47 -2.10 22.51
N GLU A 341 22.80 -0.98 22.27
CA GLU A 341 22.57 0.09 23.26
C GLU A 341 21.12 0.02 23.72
N VAL A 342 20.89 0.05 25.04
CA VAL A 342 19.55 -0.08 25.62
C VAL A 342 19.18 1.19 26.36
N PHE A 343 18.02 1.73 26.00
CA PHE A 343 17.43 2.93 26.57
C PHE A 343 16.10 2.58 27.24
N SER A 344 15.69 3.39 28.21
CA SER A 344 14.40 3.19 28.90
C SER A 344 13.66 4.52 29.06
N VAL A 345 12.35 4.50 28.87
CA VAL A 345 11.49 5.65 29.10
C VAL A 345 10.10 5.19 29.53
N ASP A 346 9.52 5.88 30.52
CA ASP A 346 8.11 5.72 30.88
C ASP A 346 7.25 6.66 30.02
N ILE A 347 6.26 6.09 29.34
CA ILE A 347 5.34 6.78 28.43
C ILE A 347 3.88 6.51 28.82
N PRO A 348 2.94 7.41 28.54
CA PRO A 348 1.51 7.09 28.65
C PRO A 348 1.13 5.86 27.83
N LYS A 349 0.20 5.05 28.35
CA LYS A 349 -0.37 3.92 27.60
C LYS A 349 -1.06 4.44 26.32
N GLY A 350 -0.85 3.75 25.20
CA GLY A 350 -1.41 4.09 23.89
C GLY A 350 -0.61 5.16 23.13
N THR A 351 0.57 5.57 23.62
CA THR A 351 1.48 6.45 22.88
C THR A 351 2.02 5.73 21.63
N SER A 352 2.14 6.45 20.51
CA SER A 352 2.75 5.88 19.30
C SER A 352 4.24 5.65 19.49
N LEU A 353 4.83 4.72 18.74
CA LEU A 353 6.27 4.49 18.83
C LEU A 353 7.06 5.75 18.47
N VAL A 354 6.66 6.52 17.45
CA VAL A 354 7.36 7.76 17.08
C VAL A 354 7.33 8.78 18.23
N ASP A 355 6.17 8.99 18.87
CA ASP A 355 6.06 9.92 20.01
C ASP A 355 6.89 9.42 21.21
N ALA A 356 6.96 8.11 21.42
CA ALA A 356 7.78 7.50 22.45
C ALA A 356 9.28 7.70 22.18
N LEU A 357 9.73 7.56 20.93
CA LEU A 357 11.11 7.85 20.53
C LEU A 357 11.42 9.35 20.66
N GLU A 358 10.49 10.24 20.31
CA GLU A 358 10.65 11.69 20.52
C GLU A 358 10.77 12.04 22.00
N LEU A 359 9.97 11.41 22.87
CA LEU A 359 10.11 11.59 24.31
C LEU A 359 11.44 11.06 24.82
N LEU A 360 11.89 9.91 24.31
CA LEU A 360 13.18 9.33 24.67
C LEU A 360 14.34 10.25 24.28
N GLN A 361 14.35 10.76 23.05
CA GLN A 361 15.36 11.71 22.57
C GLN A 361 15.40 13.01 23.40
N LYS A 362 14.25 13.49 23.87
CA LYS A 362 14.19 14.67 24.78
C LYS A 362 14.77 14.40 26.16
N LYS A 363 14.68 13.16 26.65
CA LYS A 363 15.08 12.78 28.01
C LYS A 363 16.49 12.20 28.09
N ASN A 364 16.99 11.64 27.00
CA ASN A 364 18.28 10.98 26.96
C ASN A 364 19.12 11.57 25.82
N VAL A 365 20.19 12.28 26.20
CA VAL A 365 21.10 12.96 25.26
C VAL A 365 21.87 12.00 24.35
N ASP A 366 22.00 10.73 24.75
CA ASP A 366 22.71 9.70 23.99
C ASP A 366 21.79 8.97 22.99
N PHE A 367 20.48 9.25 23.03
CA PHE A 367 19.52 8.71 22.06
C PHE A 367 19.12 9.79 21.06
N MET A 368 19.36 9.54 19.78
CA MET A 368 18.98 10.44 18.69
C MET A 368 18.46 9.63 17.50
N PHE A 369 17.44 10.12 16.83
CA PHE A 369 16.94 9.54 15.59
C PHE A 369 16.45 10.60 14.61
N GLU A 370 16.49 10.27 13.32
CA GLU A 370 15.90 11.08 12.27
C GLU A 370 14.94 10.24 11.42
N LYS A 371 13.93 10.93 10.89
CA LYS A 371 12.86 10.37 10.08
C LYS A 371 12.69 11.18 8.79
N GLU A 372 12.27 10.50 7.74
CA GLU A 372 11.85 11.10 6.47
C GLU A 372 10.35 10.87 6.26
N ASN A 373 9.68 11.81 5.61
CA ASN A 373 8.29 11.64 5.22
C ASN A 373 8.16 10.66 4.05
N SER A 374 7.21 9.74 4.14
CA SER A 374 6.80 8.87 3.04
C SER A 374 5.28 8.84 2.92
N PHE A 375 4.75 8.26 1.84
CA PHE A 375 3.30 8.05 1.71
C PHE A 375 2.72 7.13 2.80
N TRP A 376 3.56 6.31 3.45
CA TRP A 376 3.19 5.48 4.60
C TRP A 376 3.34 6.21 5.94
N GLY A 377 3.77 7.48 5.94
CA GLY A 377 4.13 8.23 7.15
C GLY A 377 5.65 8.27 7.39
N PRO A 378 6.08 8.61 8.62
CA PRO A 378 7.49 8.81 8.92
C PRO A 378 8.27 7.49 8.85
N PHE A 379 9.26 7.46 7.96
CA PHE A 379 10.19 6.36 7.77
C PHE A 379 11.48 6.64 8.56
N LEU A 380 11.89 5.69 9.40
CA LEU A 380 13.08 5.83 10.24
C LEU A 380 14.35 5.68 9.39
N GLN A 381 15.19 6.71 9.34
CA GLN A 381 16.40 6.73 8.50
C GLN A 381 17.70 6.66 9.29
N MET A 382 17.74 7.26 10.48
CA MET A 382 18.96 7.35 11.29
C MET A 382 18.63 7.08 12.75
N VAL A 383 19.50 6.32 13.41
CA VAL A 383 19.48 6.13 14.87
C VAL A 383 20.91 6.18 15.39
N ASN A 384 21.13 6.98 16.45
CA ASN A 384 22.42 7.21 17.12
C ASN A 384 23.58 7.48 16.14
N GLY A 385 23.34 8.34 15.15
CA GLY A 385 24.30 8.78 14.14
C GLY A 385 24.50 7.80 12.97
N GLU A 386 23.87 6.63 12.99
CA GLU A 386 24.02 5.64 11.92
C GLU A 386 22.86 5.69 10.94
N TRP A 387 23.17 5.85 9.66
CA TRP A 387 22.18 5.86 8.58
C TRP A 387 21.89 4.45 8.08
N ALA A 388 20.63 4.14 7.86
CA ALA A 388 20.17 2.95 7.16
C ALA A 388 19.20 3.38 6.06
N ARG A 389 19.70 3.41 4.83
CA ARG A 389 18.98 3.91 3.66
C ARG A 389 18.92 2.86 2.56
N GLN A 390 17.90 2.97 1.71
CA GLN A 390 17.70 2.10 0.55
C GLN A 390 18.92 2.11 -0.39
N THR A 391 19.57 3.25 -0.59
CA THR A 391 20.80 3.40 -1.39
C THR A 391 21.93 2.49 -0.89
N ASP A 392 21.99 2.27 0.42
CA ASP A 392 23.03 1.49 1.08
C ASP A 392 22.61 0.04 1.32
N ARG A 393 21.43 -0.36 0.80
CA ARG A 393 20.79 -1.66 1.08
C ARG A 393 20.51 -1.93 2.56
N ARG A 394 20.26 -0.86 3.32
CA ARG A 394 20.06 -0.97 4.76
C ARG A 394 18.75 -0.33 5.17
N TYR A 395 18.13 -0.86 6.20
CA TYR A 395 16.95 -0.28 6.82
C TYR A 395 16.94 -0.61 8.30
N TRP A 396 16.21 0.20 9.07
CA TRP A 396 15.94 -0.08 10.47
C TRP A 396 14.76 -1.05 10.58
N ARG A 397 15.05 -2.34 10.86
CA ARG A 397 14.04 -3.33 11.19
C ARG A 397 13.56 -3.09 12.62
N ILE A 398 12.25 -3.00 12.80
CA ILE A 398 11.65 -2.74 14.11
C ILE A 398 10.89 -3.97 14.56
N SER A 399 11.13 -4.40 15.80
CA SER A 399 10.48 -5.55 16.41
C SER A 399 10.00 -5.22 17.83
N SER A 400 8.89 -5.81 18.26
CA SER A 400 8.42 -5.79 19.65
C SER A 400 8.54 -7.18 20.25
N ASP A 401 9.29 -7.29 21.36
CA ASP A 401 9.57 -8.53 22.07
C ASP A 401 10.02 -9.68 21.15
N GLY A 402 10.86 -9.34 20.17
CA GLY A 402 11.43 -10.29 19.19
C GLY A 402 10.57 -10.52 17.95
N ASN A 403 9.32 -10.03 17.90
CA ASN A 403 8.45 -10.15 16.74
C ASN A 403 8.52 -8.89 15.87
N ALA A 404 8.81 -9.07 14.58
CA ALA A 404 8.84 -7.94 13.64
C ALA A 404 7.49 -7.22 13.58
N LEU A 405 7.52 -5.90 13.59
CA LEU A 405 6.31 -5.10 13.49
C LEU A 405 5.74 -5.14 12.06
N SER A 406 4.41 -5.21 11.97
CA SER A 406 3.66 -5.06 10.71
C SER A 406 3.23 -3.61 10.45
N GLN A 407 3.51 -2.68 11.39
CA GLN A 407 3.14 -1.27 11.31
C GLN A 407 4.36 -0.37 11.49
N GLY A 408 4.30 0.84 10.90
CA GLY A 408 5.33 1.86 11.05
C GLY A 408 5.31 2.53 12.43
N ILE A 409 6.35 3.33 12.71
CA ILE A 409 6.54 3.98 14.01
C ILE A 409 5.39 4.94 14.40
N LYS A 410 4.68 5.53 13.45
CA LYS A 410 3.53 6.41 13.71
C LYS A 410 2.28 5.65 14.14
N ASP A 411 2.09 4.47 13.55
CA ASP A 411 0.84 3.71 13.67
C ASP A 411 0.89 2.71 14.81
N PHE A 412 2.05 2.14 15.11
CA PHE A 412 2.22 1.20 16.21
C PHE A 412 2.07 1.88 17.58
N LYS A 413 1.18 1.35 18.43
CA LYS A 413 0.85 1.89 19.75
C LYS A 413 1.42 1.02 20.87
N ILE A 414 1.98 1.65 21.90
CA ILE A 414 2.55 0.95 23.06
C ILE A 414 1.47 0.80 24.13
N GLU A 415 0.92 -0.41 24.27
CA GLU A 415 -0.18 -0.69 25.21
C GLU A 415 0.27 -1.23 26.57
N MET A 416 1.46 -1.80 26.63
CA MET A 416 2.02 -2.43 27.81
C MET A 416 3.54 -2.30 27.85
N ALA A 417 4.15 -2.71 28.96
CA ALA A 417 5.60 -2.73 29.07
C ALA A 417 6.17 -3.78 28.10
N GLN A 418 7.12 -3.35 27.26
CA GLN A 418 7.68 -4.18 26.19
C GLN A 418 9.06 -3.68 25.78
N LYS A 419 9.80 -4.52 25.06
CA LYS A 419 11.08 -4.17 24.44
C LYS A 419 10.88 -3.95 22.95
N ILE A 420 11.20 -2.75 22.48
CA ILE A 420 11.35 -2.44 21.05
C ILE A 420 12.81 -2.60 20.67
N THR A 421 13.08 -3.43 19.68
CA THR A 421 14.40 -3.57 19.07
C THR A 421 14.39 -2.85 17.72
N ILE A 422 15.35 -1.93 17.53
CA ILE A 422 15.59 -1.20 16.29
C ILE A 422 16.94 -1.64 15.74
N GLU A 423 16.93 -2.48 14.70
CA GLU A 423 18.10 -3.19 14.20
C GLU A 423 18.46 -2.76 12.79
N ASN A 424 19.71 -2.34 12.58
CA ASN A 424 20.22 -2.03 11.25
C ASN A 424 20.40 -3.32 10.45
N THR A 425 19.51 -3.54 9.47
CA THR A 425 19.43 -4.77 8.69
C THR A 425 19.79 -4.51 7.23
N SER A 426 20.64 -5.37 6.66
CA SER A 426 20.94 -5.38 5.23
C SER A 426 20.04 -6.35 4.46
N TYR A 427 19.71 -6.04 3.20
CA TYR A 427 18.89 -6.91 2.33
C TYR A 427 19.35 -6.89 0.88
#